data_AF-A0A960SH14-F1
#
_entry.id   AF-A0A960SH14-F1
#
_cell.length_a   1.000
_cell.length_b   1.000
_cell.length_c   1.000
_cell.angle_alpha   90.00
_cell.angle_beta   90.00
_cell.angle_gamma   90.00
#
_symmetry.space_group_name_H-M   'P 1'
#
loop_
_entity.id
_entity.type
_entity.pdbx_description
1 polymer ?
#
loop_
_entity_poly.entity_id
_entity_poly.type
_entity_poly.pdbx_seq_one_letter_code
_entity_poly.pdbx_strand_id
1 'polypeptide(L)'
;RVLVQGNHHQHWIDGHPTADLLDFDEKGRTLDGVLAVQVHVGPEMKIQYKDFKIKHLPDDFPLEQPEDHPIPKGSLVVKPQGRLPADWKPPVYGGS
;
A
#
# COMPACT_ATOMS: atom_id res chain seq x y z
N ARG A 1 -2.61 1.85 13.45
CA ARG A 1 -1.20 1.41 13.50
C ARG A 1 -0.70 1.30 12.07
N VAL A 2 0.55 1.63 11.83
CA VAL A 2 1.25 1.36 10.56
C VAL A 2 2.52 0.58 10.92
N LEU A 3 2.78 -0.52 10.22
CA LEU A 3 4.01 -1.31 10.32
C LEU A 3 4.63 -1.34 8.93
N VAL A 4 5.89 -0.94 8.84
CA VAL A 4 6.66 -0.96 7.60
C VAL A 4 7.97 -1.68 7.90
N GLN A 5 8.23 -2.76 7.18
CA GLN A 5 9.42 -3.58 7.29
C GLN A 5 9.99 -3.78 5.89
N GLY A 6 11.09 -3.08 5.56
CA GLY A 6 11.60 -3.08 4.19
C GLY A 6 10.55 -2.60 3.19
N ASN A 7 10.18 -3.46 2.24
CA ASN A 7 9.15 -3.20 1.23
C ASN A 7 7.75 -3.72 1.60
N HIS A 8 7.51 -4.16 2.83
CA HIS A 8 6.21 -4.65 3.30
C HIS A 8 5.51 -3.63 4.20
N HIS A 9 4.33 -3.18 3.77
CA HIS A 9 3.55 -2.13 4.42
C HIS A 9 2.19 -2.68 4.87
N GLN A 10 1.91 -2.62 6.16
CA GLN A 10 0.67 -3.11 6.75
C GLN A 10 0.01 -2.07 7.64
N HIS A 11 -1.29 -1.85 7.43
CA HIS A 11 -2.06 -0.79 8.11
C HIS A 11 -3.24 -1.38 8.90
N TRP A 12 -3.51 -0.77 10.04
CA TRP A 12 -4.67 -1.10 10.89
C TRP A 12 -5.39 0.14 11.39
N ILE A 13 -6.72 0.06 11.43
CA ILE A 13 -7.61 1.01 12.11
C ILE A 13 -8.31 0.26 13.23
N ASP A 14 -8.22 0.75 14.46
CA ASP A 14 -8.80 0.10 15.65
C ASP A 14 -8.45 -1.39 15.79
N GLY A 15 -7.22 -1.76 15.43
CA GLY A 15 -6.73 -3.15 15.46
C GLY A 15 -7.16 -4.02 14.28
N HIS A 16 -8.06 -3.55 13.42
CA HIS A 16 -8.54 -4.28 12.26
C HIS A 16 -7.61 -4.04 11.05
N PRO A 17 -7.11 -5.08 10.37
CA PRO A 17 -6.28 -4.91 9.17
C PRO A 17 -7.08 -4.23 8.05
N THR A 18 -6.48 -3.21 7.44
CA THR A 18 -7.14 -2.44 6.35
C THR A 18 -6.32 -2.41 5.07
N ALA A 19 -5.00 -2.59 5.14
CA ALA A 19 -4.13 -2.68 3.97
C ALA A 19 -2.93 -3.59 4.26
N ASP A 20 -2.50 -4.31 3.23
CA ASP A 20 -1.31 -5.15 3.18
C ASP A 20 -0.73 -5.01 1.76
N LEU A 21 0.49 -4.47 1.65
CA LEU A 21 1.10 -4.07 0.40
C LEU A 21 2.59 -4.45 0.38
N LEU A 22 3.02 -5.09 -0.71
CA LEU A 22 4.42 -5.33 -1.03
C LEU A 22 4.83 -4.44 -2.21
N ASP A 23 5.85 -3.60 -2.02
CA ASP A 23 6.38 -2.72 -3.05
C ASP A 23 7.57 -3.37 -3.79
N PHE A 24 7.26 -3.93 -4.95
CA PHE A 24 8.24 -4.57 -5.84
C PHE A 24 8.83 -3.62 -6.89
N ASP A 25 8.50 -2.32 -6.90
CA ASP A 25 9.10 -1.37 -7.83
C ASP A 25 10.46 -0.87 -7.30
N GLU A 26 11.52 -1.61 -7.57
CA GLU A 26 12.87 -1.26 -7.07
C GLU A 26 13.36 0.13 -7.46
N LYS A 27 12.90 0.66 -8.60
CA LYS A 27 13.32 1.97 -9.11
C LYS A 27 12.47 3.11 -8.55
N GLY A 28 11.19 2.84 -8.31
CA GLY A 28 10.22 3.82 -7.82
C GLY A 28 10.10 3.89 -6.30
N ARG A 29 10.46 2.82 -5.58
CA ARG A 29 10.33 2.75 -4.11
C ARG A 29 11.45 3.51 -3.38
N THR A 30 11.15 3.91 -2.15
CA THR A 30 12.14 4.42 -1.18
C THR A 30 11.99 3.64 0.13
N LEU A 31 13.10 3.23 0.74
CA LEU A 31 13.10 2.46 2.00
C LEU A 31 13.15 3.36 3.25
N ASP A 32 13.43 4.63 3.08
CA ASP A 32 13.48 5.64 4.13
C ASP A 32 12.68 6.90 3.74
N GLY A 33 12.42 7.75 4.72
CA GLY A 33 11.66 8.97 4.48
C GLY A 33 11.17 9.64 5.76
N VAL A 34 10.23 10.57 5.59
CA VAL A 34 9.64 11.34 6.68
C VAL A 34 8.20 10.91 6.94
N LEU A 35 7.82 10.85 8.21
CA LEU A 35 6.40 10.73 8.58
C LEU A 35 5.75 12.09 8.49
N ALA A 36 4.79 12.23 7.57
CA ALA A 36 4.01 13.44 7.38
C ALA A 36 2.52 13.15 7.48
N VAL A 37 1.75 14.18 7.84
CA VAL A 37 0.29 14.13 7.90
C VAL A 37 -0.25 15.06 6.83
N GLN A 38 -1.00 14.53 5.88
CA GLN A 38 -1.63 15.32 4.84
C GLN A 38 -3.03 15.75 5.26
N VAL A 39 -3.36 17.02 5.07
CA VAL A 39 -4.71 17.55 5.20
C VAL A 39 -5.17 17.98 3.81
N HIS A 40 -6.18 17.29 3.28
CA HIS A 40 -6.76 17.64 1.99
C HIS A 40 -7.71 18.83 2.13
N VAL A 41 -7.72 19.72 1.13
CA VAL A 41 -8.65 20.86 1.07
C VAL A 41 -9.98 20.37 0.50
N GLY A 42 -11.04 20.42 1.30
CA GLY A 42 -12.39 19.99 0.93
C GLY A 42 -13.46 20.80 1.66
N PRO A 43 -14.72 20.31 1.75
CA PRO A 43 -15.73 20.88 2.65
C PRO A 43 -15.19 21.06 4.07
N GLU A 44 -15.82 21.89 4.88
CA GLU A 44 -15.35 22.16 6.25
C GLU A 44 -15.17 20.85 7.03
N MET A 45 -13.93 20.58 7.45
CA MET A 45 -13.56 19.40 8.22
C MET A 45 -12.61 19.79 9.35
N LYS A 46 -12.84 19.21 10.53
CA LYS A 46 -11.96 19.33 11.69
C LYS A 46 -11.28 17.98 11.94
N ILE A 47 -9.95 17.97 11.90
CA ILE A 47 -9.13 16.80 12.20
C ILE A 47 -8.28 17.08 13.43
N GLN A 48 -8.17 16.11 14.34
CA GLN A 48 -7.39 16.23 15.55
C GLN A 48 -6.53 14.98 15.73
N TYR A 49 -5.26 15.18 16.09
CA TYR A 49 -4.32 14.11 16.31
C TYR A 49 -3.74 14.22 17.71
N LYS A 50 -3.47 13.07 18.33
CA LYS A 50 -2.85 12.97 19.64
C LYS A 50 -2.01 11.70 19.71
N ASP A 51 -0.98 11.72 20.55
CA ASP A 51 -0.20 10.54 20.94
C ASP A 51 0.49 9.84 19.76
N PHE A 52 1.11 10.60 18.85
CA PHE A 52 2.02 10.04 17.85
C PHE A 52 3.19 9.36 18.56
N LYS A 53 3.39 8.08 18.25
CA LYS A 53 4.49 7.27 18.76
C LYS A 53 5.17 6.59 17.58
N ILE A 54 6.49 6.58 17.60
CA ILE A 54 7.31 5.91 16.61
C ILE A 54 8.23 4.91 17.31
N LYS A 55 8.37 3.73 16.71
CA LYS A 55 9.37 2.75 17.07
C LYS A 55 10.21 2.51 15.83
N HIS A 56 11.49 2.87 15.89
CA HIS A 56 12.45 2.51 14.85
C HIS A 56 12.69 1.00 14.92
N LEU A 57 12.65 0.36 13.76
CA LEU A 57 13.03 -1.03 13.59
C LEU A 57 14.43 -1.07 12.95
N PRO A 58 15.13 -2.21 12.93
CA PRO A 58 16.39 -2.34 12.21
C PRO A 58 16.26 -1.94 10.74
N ASP A 59 17.31 -1.34 10.17
CA ASP A 59 17.31 -0.90 8.77
C ASP A 59 17.59 -2.06 7.78
N ASP A 60 18.04 -3.20 8.30
CA ASP A 60 18.48 -4.37 7.53
C ASP A 60 17.42 -5.47 7.40
N PHE A 61 16.13 -5.11 7.42
CA PHE A 61 15.09 -6.10 7.12
C PHE A 61 15.31 -6.69 5.72
N PRO A 62 15.20 -8.02 5.58
CA PRO A 62 15.21 -8.65 4.28
C PRO A 62 14.05 -8.11 3.45
N LEU A 63 14.33 -7.78 2.19
CA LEU A 63 13.30 -7.39 1.24
C LEU A 63 12.63 -8.63 0.68
N GLU A 64 11.30 -8.63 0.70
CA GLU A 64 10.48 -9.65 0.09
C GLU A 64 10.66 -9.62 -1.43
N GLN A 65 10.69 -10.79 -2.06
CA GLN A 65 10.94 -10.95 -3.50
C GLN A 65 9.67 -11.35 -4.24
N PRO A 66 9.42 -10.84 -5.47
CA PRO A 66 8.22 -11.20 -6.24
C PRO A 66 8.03 -12.72 -6.43
N GLU A 67 9.12 -13.47 -6.52
CA GLU A 67 9.13 -14.91 -6.71
C GLU A 67 8.52 -15.68 -5.53
N ASP A 68 8.64 -15.13 -4.32
CA ASP A 68 8.09 -15.71 -3.09
C ASP A 68 6.60 -15.36 -2.90
N HIS A 69 6.08 -14.40 -3.69
CA HIS A 69 4.72 -13.88 -3.60
C HIS A 69 3.97 -14.00 -4.94
N PRO A 70 3.75 -15.23 -5.45
CA PRO A 70 3.09 -15.42 -6.73
C PRO A 70 1.64 -14.94 -6.66
N ILE A 71 1.24 -14.14 -7.64
CA ILE A 71 -0.15 -13.70 -7.78
C ILE A 71 -1.02 -14.92 -8.12
N PRO A 72 -2.07 -15.23 -7.33
CA PRO A 72 -2.90 -16.41 -7.57
C PRO A 72 -3.54 -16.38 -8.96
N LYS A 73 -3.60 -17.54 -9.61
CA LYS A 73 -4.32 -17.68 -10.89
C LYS A 73 -5.78 -17.26 -10.70
N GLY A 74 -6.32 -16.47 -11.63
CA GLY A 74 -7.68 -15.95 -11.53
C GLY A 74 -7.77 -14.59 -10.83
N SER A 75 -6.67 -14.06 -10.29
CA SER A 75 -6.64 -12.70 -9.76
C SER A 75 -7.01 -11.69 -10.85
N LEU A 76 -7.87 -10.74 -10.52
CA LEU A 76 -8.29 -9.70 -11.43
C LEU A 76 -7.27 -8.57 -11.45
N VAL A 77 -6.95 -8.06 -12.64
CA VAL A 77 -6.15 -6.85 -12.78
C VAL A 77 -6.94 -5.65 -12.24
N VAL A 78 -6.24 -4.80 -11.50
CA VAL A 78 -6.82 -3.57 -10.93
C VAL A 78 -7.34 -2.67 -12.06
N LYS A 79 -8.53 -2.12 -11.86
CA LYS A 79 -9.14 -1.17 -12.79
C LYS A 79 -8.22 0.06 -12.93
N PRO A 80 -7.77 0.40 -14.15
CA PRO A 80 -6.94 1.57 -14.35
C PRO A 80 -7.70 2.86 -14.03
N GLN A 81 -6.96 3.89 -13.63
CA GLN A 81 -7.53 5.20 -13.36
C GLN A 81 -7.91 5.89 -14.68
N GLY A 82 -9.19 6.26 -14.84
CA GLY A 82 -9.69 6.92 -16.05
C GLY A 82 -11.11 6.49 -16.45
N ARG A 83 -11.61 7.06 -17.55
CA ARG A 83 -12.92 6.67 -18.12
C ARG A 83 -12.73 5.42 -18.97
N LEU A 84 -13.39 4.33 -18.57
CA LEU A 84 -13.37 3.07 -19.30
C LEU A 84 -14.65 2.88 -20.13
N PRO A 85 -14.62 2.03 -21.18
CA PRO A 85 -15.82 1.56 -21.85
C PRO A 85 -16.83 0.97 -20.86
N ALA A 86 -18.12 1.11 -21.16
CA ALA A 86 -19.20 0.62 -20.30
C ALA A 86 -19.18 -0.91 -20.12
N ASP A 87 -18.63 -1.63 -21.09
CA ASP A 87 -18.49 -3.08 -21.16
C ASP A 87 -17.11 -3.59 -20.73
N TRP A 88 -16.27 -2.73 -20.15
CA TRP A 88 -14.94 -3.13 -19.70
C TRP A 88 -15.03 -4.24 -18.63
N LYS A 89 -14.27 -5.31 -18.84
CA LYS A 89 -14.09 -6.39 -17.88
C LYS A 89 -12.63 -6.41 -17.41
N PRO A 90 -12.38 -6.64 -16.11
CA PRO A 90 -11.01 -6.77 -15.63
C PRO A 90 -10.35 -7.99 -16.28
N PRO A 91 -9.19 -7.82 -16.93
CA PRO A 91 -8.43 -8.97 -17.38
C PRO A 91 -7.98 -9.80 -16.17
N VAL A 92 -7.81 -11.10 -16.38
CA VAL A 92 -7.25 -11.99 -15.37
C VAL A 92 -5.74 -11.92 -15.47
N TYR A 93 -5.05 -11.76 -14.35
CA TYR A 93 -3.60 -11.79 -14.28
C TYR A 93 -3.05 -13.09 -14.88
N GLY A 94 -2.11 -12.97 -15.82
CA GLY A 94 -1.53 -14.11 -16.53
C GLY A 94 -2.46 -14.77 -17.57
N GLY A 95 -3.63 -14.19 -17.86
CA GLY A 95 -4.49 -14.61 -18.96
C GLY A 95 -4.03 -14.02 -20.29
N SER A 96 -4.04 -14.86 -21.34
CA SER A 96 -3.90 -14.45 -22.75
C SER A 96 -5.11 -13.68 -23.25
#